data_AF-A0A7S1A890-F1
#
_entry.id   AF-A0A7S1A890-F1
#
_cell.length_a   1.000
_cell.length_b   1.000
_cell.length_c   1.000
_cell.angle_alpha   90.00
_cell.angle_beta   90.00
_cell.angle_gamma   90.00
#
_symmetry.space_group_name_H-M   'P 1'
#
loop_
_entity.id
_entity.type
_entity.pdbx_description
1 polymer ?
#
loop_
_entity_poly.entity_id
_entity_poly.type
_entity_poly.pdbx_seq_one_letter_code
_entity_poly.pdbx_strand_id
1 'polypeptide(L)'
;MAPRVPQCSLDRFSRACFHGDVGLLETMLNREDPIYGFQGDINEHHSDCNPLHYAAANGQTEVVVSLLKARADPHVKTRVPYGTDPVRGRTAREIADDWGWDDIVSVLQDAERETPMGLYVTCGPTNNAKLYPKTMPLGRDPAQLKRVMDTLDHRRRPLHLGVEEEVTSAALLFPGQGSEYVSMMNNAKDIPPVREMLSIATRLLGFDLLDVCLHGPPERLQQIDICHPAVFVGGLAALEILKTRNLNV
;
A
#
# COMPACT_ATOMS: atom_id res chain seq x y z
N MET A 1 -18.35 6.63 11.67
CA MET A 1 -17.12 6.92 10.89
C MET A 1 -16.00 7.14 11.87
N ALA A 2 -15.02 6.23 11.97
CA ALA A 2 -13.80 6.55 12.70
C ALA A 2 -13.02 7.58 11.87
N PRO A 3 -12.51 8.68 12.46
CA PRO A 3 -11.68 9.62 11.72
C PRO A 3 -10.47 8.84 11.17
N ARG A 4 -10.21 8.94 9.86
CA ARG A 4 -8.94 8.50 9.29
C ARG A 4 -7.88 9.38 9.94
N VAL A 5 -7.20 8.84 10.93
CA VAL A 5 -6.07 9.50 11.57
C VAL A 5 -5.08 9.84 10.45
N PRO A 6 -4.67 11.11 10.26
CA PRO A 6 -3.74 11.48 9.22
C PRO A 6 -2.40 10.82 9.51
N GLN A 7 -2.15 9.67 8.88
CA GLN A 7 -0.88 8.96 9.01
C GLN A 7 0.23 9.82 8.39
N CYS A 8 1.33 10.01 9.11
CA CYS A 8 2.52 10.64 8.55
C CYS A 8 3.00 9.83 7.34
N SER A 9 3.00 10.46 6.15
CA SER A 9 3.42 9.82 4.90
C SER A 9 4.94 9.81 4.76
N LEU A 10 5.47 8.85 3.97
CA LEU A 10 6.89 8.79 3.67
C LEU A 10 7.40 10.06 2.98
N ASP A 11 6.58 10.68 2.10
CA ASP A 11 6.90 11.98 1.48
C ASP A 11 7.12 13.07 2.55
N ARG A 12 6.16 13.22 3.48
CA ARG A 12 6.24 14.24 4.53
C ARG A 12 7.44 14.00 5.45
N PHE A 13 7.67 12.74 5.82
CA PHE A 13 8.82 12.32 6.62
C PHE A 13 10.15 12.62 5.90
N SER A 14 10.25 12.28 4.61
CA SER A 14 11.44 12.54 3.79
C SER A 14 11.71 14.03 3.61
N ARG A 15 10.66 14.84 3.48
CA ARG A 15 10.77 16.31 3.42
C ARG A 15 11.26 16.91 4.72
N ALA A 16 10.82 16.41 5.87
CA ALA A 16 11.34 16.84 7.17
C ALA A 16 12.85 16.55 7.27
N CYS A 17 13.27 15.37 6.81
CA CYS A 17 14.68 14.98 6.76
C CYS A 17 15.51 15.86 5.81
N PHE A 18 14.95 16.21 4.64
CA PHE A 18 15.58 17.07 3.66
C PHE A 18 15.80 18.50 4.19
N HIS A 19 14.79 19.07 4.86
CA HIS A 19 14.83 20.45 5.36
C HIS A 19 15.55 20.61 6.71
N GLY A 20 15.89 19.52 7.39
CA GLY A 20 16.53 19.60 8.71
C GLY A 20 15.57 19.94 9.85
N ASP A 21 14.26 19.66 9.71
CA ASP A 21 13.29 19.96 10.77
C ASP A 21 13.37 18.89 11.88
N VAL A 22 14.34 19.08 12.79
CA VAL A 22 14.63 18.13 13.87
C VAL A 22 13.45 17.97 14.83
N GLY A 23 12.76 19.05 15.18
CA GLY A 23 11.62 18.99 16.10
C GLY A 23 10.43 18.22 15.52
N LEU A 24 10.13 18.45 14.23
CA LEU A 24 9.12 17.66 13.53
C LEU A 24 9.56 16.20 13.37
N LEU A 25 10.84 15.97 13.06
CA LEU A 25 11.39 14.63 12.91
C LEU A 25 11.30 13.84 14.22
N GLU A 26 11.64 14.41 15.37
CA GLU A 26 11.53 13.75 16.68
C GLU A 26 10.07 13.34 16.96
N THR A 27 9.13 14.23 16.64
CA THR A 27 7.69 13.93 16.74
C THR A 27 7.30 12.77 15.83
N MET A 28 7.83 12.75 14.60
CA MET A 28 7.57 11.66 13.65
C MET A 28 8.31 10.36 14.00
N LEU A 29 9.47 10.43 14.64
CA LEU A 29 10.22 9.26 15.10
C LEU A 29 9.60 8.64 16.36
N ASN A 30 8.73 9.37 17.06
CA ASN A 30 7.91 8.81 18.12
C ASN A 30 6.88 7.83 17.56
N ARG A 31 7.28 6.56 17.41
CA ARG A 31 6.43 5.48 16.89
C ARG A 31 5.27 5.11 17.80
N GLU A 32 5.27 5.56 19.07
CA GLU A 32 4.14 5.37 19.99
C GLU A 32 2.98 6.31 19.68
N ASP A 33 3.23 7.43 18.99
CA ASP A 33 2.19 8.34 18.55
C ASP A 33 1.47 7.78 17.31
N PRO A 34 0.19 7.40 17.41
CA PRO A 34 -0.56 6.84 16.29
C PRO A 34 -0.97 7.90 15.26
N ILE A 35 -0.86 9.19 15.59
CA ILE A 35 -1.27 10.33 14.77
C ILE A 35 -0.06 10.90 14.03
N TYR A 36 0.95 11.35 14.76
CA TYR A 36 2.10 12.05 14.17
C TYR A 36 3.31 11.16 13.95
N GLY A 37 3.37 10.00 14.60
CA GLY A 37 4.43 9.03 14.42
C GLY A 37 4.43 8.43 13.01
N PHE A 38 5.61 8.38 12.40
CA PHE A 38 5.85 7.71 11.14
C PHE A 38 5.84 6.19 11.33
N GLN A 39 4.80 5.56 10.78
CA GLN A 39 4.56 4.12 10.89
C GLN A 39 5.10 3.33 9.68
N GLY A 40 5.77 3.99 8.74
CA GLY A 40 6.39 3.34 7.59
C GLY A 40 7.79 2.79 7.88
N ASP A 41 8.43 2.25 6.85
CA ASP A 41 9.83 1.87 6.93
C ASP A 41 10.73 3.09 6.72
N ILE A 42 11.67 3.31 7.64
CA ILE A 42 12.65 4.40 7.53
C ILE A 42 13.66 4.14 6.41
N ASN A 43 13.82 2.88 5.98
CA ASN A 43 14.74 2.47 4.92
C ASN A 43 14.11 2.48 3.53
N GLU A 44 12.81 2.75 3.41
CA GLU A 44 12.10 2.77 2.14
C GLU A 44 12.53 3.97 1.28
N HIS A 45 12.70 3.71 -0.02
CA HIS A 45 12.99 4.77 -0.99
C HIS A 45 11.74 5.57 -1.30
N HIS A 46 11.83 6.89 -1.13
CA HIS A 46 10.93 7.84 -1.74
C HIS A 46 11.53 8.30 -3.07
N SER A 47 10.92 7.92 -4.19
CA SER A 47 11.59 7.95 -5.50
C SER A 47 12.86 7.10 -5.49
N ASP A 48 14.05 7.69 -5.68
CA ASP A 48 15.31 6.94 -5.77
C ASP A 48 16.16 6.98 -4.50
N CYS A 49 15.78 7.80 -3.53
CA CYS A 49 16.50 8.05 -2.29
C CYS A 49 15.65 7.70 -1.08
N ASN A 50 16.26 7.24 0.00
CA ASN A 50 15.58 7.08 1.29
C ASN A 50 15.77 8.35 2.17
N PRO A 51 15.06 8.47 3.30
CA PRO A 51 15.21 9.60 4.23
C PRO A 51 16.66 9.90 4.65
N LEU A 52 17.49 8.86 4.84
CA LEU A 52 18.89 9.01 5.23
C LEU A 52 19.74 9.63 4.11
N HIS A 53 19.51 9.25 2.85
CA HIS A 53 20.15 9.90 1.70
C HIS A 53 19.77 11.38 1.60
N TYR A 54 18.51 11.73 1.84
CA TYR A 54 18.07 13.13 1.79
C TYR A 54 18.73 13.98 2.87
N ALA A 55 18.82 13.46 4.09
CA ALA A 55 19.51 14.13 5.20
C ALA A 55 21.01 14.33 4.89
N ALA A 56 21.67 13.28 4.40
CA ALA A 56 23.08 13.32 4.05
C ALA A 56 23.38 14.28 2.89
N ALA A 57 22.54 14.31 1.84
CA ALA A 57 22.71 15.21 0.71
C ALA A 57 22.62 16.70 1.08
N ASN A 58 21.85 17.04 2.12
CA ASN A 58 21.58 18.42 2.52
C ASN A 58 22.36 18.88 3.76
N GLY A 59 23.37 18.12 4.20
CA GLY A 59 24.19 18.52 5.35
C GLY A 59 23.45 18.52 6.69
N GLN A 60 22.42 17.68 6.84
CA GLN A 60 21.56 17.64 8.04
C GLN A 60 22.10 16.67 9.09
N THR A 61 23.20 17.03 9.76
CA THR A 61 23.93 16.13 10.68
C THR A 61 23.09 15.63 11.84
N GLU A 62 22.30 16.50 12.48
CA GLU A 62 21.42 16.11 13.59
C GLU A 62 20.32 15.14 13.15
N VAL A 63 19.77 15.35 11.96
CA VAL A 63 18.78 14.43 11.36
C VAL A 63 19.41 13.07 11.08
N VAL A 64 20.61 13.03 10.51
CA VAL A 64 21.35 11.78 10.26
C VAL A 64 21.53 11.00 11.57
N VAL A 65 22.00 11.66 12.63
CA VAL A 65 22.17 11.04 13.94
C VAL A 65 20.84 10.51 14.50
N SER A 66 19.76 11.27 14.37
CA SER A 66 18.42 10.86 14.82
C SER A 66 17.88 9.65 14.04
N LEU A 67 18.08 9.61 12.72
CA LEU A 67 17.70 8.48 11.88
C LEU A 67 18.50 7.22 12.24
N LEU A 68 19.81 7.34 12.46
CA LEU A 68 20.66 6.22 12.86
C LEU A 68 20.26 5.67 14.24
N LYS A 69 19.98 6.54 15.21
CA LYS A 69 19.42 6.14 16.51
C LYS A 69 18.09 5.39 16.35
N ALA A 70 17.28 5.78 15.37
CA ALA A 70 16.05 5.09 15.00
C ALA A 70 16.25 3.82 14.14
N ARG A 71 17.49 3.31 14.04
CA ARG A 71 17.90 2.12 13.29
C ARG A 71 17.71 2.22 11.77
N ALA A 72 17.90 3.42 11.20
CA ALA A 72 18.12 3.56 9.76
C ALA A 72 19.39 2.79 9.35
N ASP A 73 19.32 2.11 8.21
CA ASP A 73 20.43 1.33 7.67
C ASP A 73 21.36 2.21 6.84
N PRO A 74 22.63 2.39 7.26
CA PRO A 74 23.58 3.24 6.55
C PRO A 74 24.05 2.62 5.22
N HIS A 75 23.86 1.32 5.02
CA HIS A 75 24.36 0.58 3.85
C HIS A 75 23.37 0.55 2.67
N VAL A 76 22.14 1.06 2.86
CA VAL A 76 21.16 1.14 1.76
C VAL A 76 21.72 2.05 0.68
N LYS A 77 21.70 1.55 -0.56
CA LYS A 77 22.09 2.31 -1.76
C LYS A 77 20.89 2.98 -2.41
N THR A 78 21.10 4.07 -3.14
CA THR A 78 20.08 4.68 -4.00
C THR A 78 19.57 3.69 -5.05
N ARG A 79 18.33 3.84 -5.48
CA ARG A 79 17.82 3.09 -6.64
C ARG A 79 18.54 3.56 -7.92
N VAL A 80 18.66 2.63 -8.86
CA VAL A 80 19.21 2.90 -10.19
C VAL A 80 18.18 2.61 -11.28
N PRO A 81 18.29 3.26 -12.46
CA PRO A 81 17.41 3.00 -13.59
C PRO A 81 17.48 1.55 -14.08
N TYR A 82 16.41 1.10 -14.74
CA TYR A 82 16.34 -0.23 -15.34
C TYR A 82 17.52 -0.48 -16.29
N GLY A 83 18.10 -1.69 -16.22
CA GLY A 83 19.28 -2.08 -17.01
C GLY A 83 20.62 -1.67 -16.41
N THR A 84 20.64 -0.93 -15.29
CA THR A 84 21.85 -0.63 -14.53
C THR A 84 22.04 -1.65 -13.42
N ASP A 85 23.29 -2.04 -13.15
CA ASP A 85 23.63 -2.87 -11.99
C ASP A 85 23.38 -2.09 -10.68
N PRO A 86 22.52 -2.59 -9.77
CA PRO A 86 22.21 -1.92 -8.51
C PRO A 86 23.42 -1.63 -7.62
N VAL A 87 24.52 -2.37 -7.76
CA VAL A 87 25.77 -2.09 -7.02
C VAL A 87 26.30 -0.68 -7.30
N ARG A 88 25.96 -0.09 -8.45
CA ARG A 88 26.31 1.30 -8.83
C ARG A 88 25.52 2.37 -8.07
N GLY A 89 24.46 2.00 -7.36
CA GLY A 89 23.77 2.91 -6.45
C GLY A 89 24.69 3.40 -5.34
N ARG A 90 24.35 4.55 -4.75
CA ARG A 90 25.22 5.24 -3.81
C ARG A 90 24.72 5.12 -2.38
N THR A 91 25.60 4.96 -1.40
CA THR A 91 25.19 5.04 0.01
C THR A 91 25.03 6.49 0.46
N ALA A 92 24.37 6.72 1.59
CA ALA A 92 24.28 8.04 2.20
C ALA A 92 25.67 8.65 2.48
N ARG A 93 26.66 7.82 2.85
CA ARG A 93 28.04 8.27 3.11
C ARG A 93 28.72 8.73 1.83
N GLU A 94 28.60 7.96 0.74
CA GLU A 94 29.16 8.34 -0.56
C GLU A 94 28.53 9.63 -1.09
N ILE A 95 27.24 9.86 -0.84
CA ILE A 95 26.60 11.14 -1.16
C ILE A 95 27.16 12.26 -0.30
N ALA A 96 27.27 12.07 1.02
CA ALA A 96 27.82 13.09 1.92
C ALA A 96 29.25 13.51 1.53
N ASP A 97 30.09 12.54 1.16
CA ASP A 97 31.47 12.74 0.71
C ASP A 97 31.53 13.61 -0.56
N ASP A 98 30.67 13.34 -1.54
CA ASP A 98 30.58 14.13 -2.77
C ASP A 98 30.20 15.59 -2.55
N TRP A 99 29.37 15.86 -1.54
CA TRP A 99 28.96 17.21 -1.17
C TRP A 99 29.92 17.88 -0.18
N GLY A 100 30.91 17.16 0.35
CA GLY A 100 31.90 17.66 1.30
C GLY A 100 31.40 17.78 2.75
N TRP A 101 30.44 16.94 3.16
CA TRP A 101 29.93 16.91 4.54
C TRP A 101 30.75 15.96 5.42
N ASP A 102 31.98 16.36 5.76
CA ASP A 102 32.96 15.53 6.48
C ASP A 102 32.45 15.00 7.83
N ASP A 103 31.65 15.80 8.54
CA ASP A 103 31.03 15.44 9.81
C ASP A 103 30.02 14.30 9.66
N ILE A 104 29.19 14.36 8.62
CA ILE A 104 28.25 13.30 8.26
C ILE A 104 28.99 12.04 7.79
N VAL A 105 30.07 12.19 7.02
CA VAL A 105 30.89 11.07 6.56
C VAL A 105 31.45 10.29 7.75
N SER A 106 32.00 10.98 8.76
CA SER A 106 32.50 10.35 9.98
C SER A 106 31.40 9.59 10.72
N VAL A 107 30.25 10.24 10.94
CA VAL A 107 29.10 9.64 11.64
C VAL A 107 28.59 8.39 10.93
N LEU A 108 28.46 8.44 9.59
CA LEU A 108 28.00 7.29 8.81
C LEU A 108 29.05 6.19 8.77
N GLN A 109 30.34 6.52 8.70
CA GLN A 109 31.40 5.51 8.72
C GLN A 109 31.41 4.72 10.04
N ASP A 110 31.18 5.38 11.17
CA ASP A 110 31.06 4.71 12.47
C ASP A 110 29.81 3.81 12.50
N ALA A 111 28.67 4.32 12.02
CA ALA A 111 27.43 3.54 11.93
C ALA A 111 27.55 2.31 11.00
N GLU A 112 28.28 2.43 9.89
CA GLU A 112 28.58 1.34 8.96
C GLU A 112 29.41 0.23 9.61
N ARG A 113 30.32 0.56 10.54
CA ARG A 113 31.12 -0.42 11.29
C ARG A 113 30.31 -1.16 12.33
N GLU A 114 29.36 -0.47 12.98
CA GLU A 114 28.49 -1.05 14.00
C GLU A 114 27.35 -1.87 13.40
N THR A 115 26.88 -1.50 12.20
CA THR A 115 25.73 -2.12 11.55
C THR A 115 26.20 -3.17 10.53
N PRO A 116 25.89 -4.47 10.71
CA PRO A 116 26.23 -5.47 9.71
C PRO A 116 25.43 -5.25 8.42
N MET A 117 26.05 -5.58 7.29
CA MET A 117 25.40 -5.56 5.98
C MET A 117 24.13 -6.44 5.97
N GLY A 118 23.04 -5.89 5.43
CA GLY A 118 21.78 -6.60 5.25
C GLY A 118 21.69 -7.39 3.94
N LEU A 119 20.49 -7.90 3.68
CA LEU A 119 20.10 -8.37 2.35
C LEU A 119 19.37 -7.24 1.63
N TYR A 120 19.60 -7.10 0.33
CA TYR A 120 19.01 -6.03 -0.48
C TYR A 120 18.45 -6.61 -1.77
N VAL A 121 17.45 -5.95 -2.34
CA VAL A 121 16.89 -6.31 -3.64
C VAL A 121 17.95 -6.08 -4.72
N THR A 122 18.25 -7.11 -5.51
CA THR A 122 19.33 -7.08 -6.51
C THR A 122 18.85 -6.76 -7.93
N CYS A 123 17.56 -6.58 -8.16
CA CYS A 123 17.02 -6.27 -9.49
C CYS A 123 15.61 -5.65 -9.43
N GLY A 124 15.12 -5.16 -10.56
CA GLY A 124 13.75 -4.66 -10.70
C GLY A 124 13.56 -3.20 -10.26
N PRO A 125 12.31 -2.72 -10.20
CA PRO A 125 12.01 -1.33 -9.93
C PRO A 125 12.45 -0.92 -8.52
N THR A 126 12.35 -1.80 -7.53
CA THR A 126 12.73 -1.54 -6.13
C THR A 126 14.15 -2.02 -5.80
N ASN A 127 15.06 -1.99 -6.77
CA ASN A 127 16.45 -2.38 -6.53
C ASN A 127 17.08 -1.61 -5.36
N ASN A 128 18.02 -2.22 -4.66
CA ASN A 128 18.64 -1.72 -3.43
C ASN A 128 17.71 -1.51 -2.22
N ALA A 129 16.40 -1.77 -2.33
CA ALA A 129 15.52 -1.78 -1.16
C ALA A 129 15.97 -2.85 -0.16
N LYS A 130 15.94 -2.51 1.12
CA LYS A 130 16.32 -3.43 2.20
C LYS A 130 15.33 -4.60 2.27
N LEU A 131 15.86 -5.81 2.21
CA LEU A 131 15.10 -7.04 2.43
C LEU A 131 15.20 -7.43 3.89
N TYR A 132 14.05 -7.76 4.46
CA TYR A 132 13.96 -8.31 5.80
C TYR A 132 13.86 -9.85 5.73
N PRO A 133 14.25 -10.58 6.78
CA PRO A 133 14.09 -12.03 6.84
C PRO A 133 12.65 -12.44 6.50
N LYS A 134 12.41 -13.61 5.90
CA LYS A 134 11.06 -14.08 5.53
C LYS A 134 10.06 -14.11 6.69
N THR A 135 10.54 -14.23 7.92
CA THR A 135 9.75 -14.20 9.16
C THR A 135 9.34 -12.78 9.58
N MET A 136 9.90 -11.77 8.94
CA MET A 136 9.61 -10.36 9.14
C MET A 136 8.73 -9.89 7.97
N PRO A 137 7.60 -9.23 8.24
CA PRO A 137 6.75 -8.68 7.19
C PRO A 137 7.54 -7.61 6.41
N LEU A 138 7.29 -7.53 5.10
CA LEU A 138 7.90 -6.53 4.23
C LEU A 138 7.83 -5.13 4.87
N GLY A 139 9.00 -4.54 5.14
CA GLY A 139 9.14 -3.16 5.59
C GLY A 139 8.72 -2.85 7.03
N ARG A 140 8.51 -3.83 7.93
CA ARG A 140 8.14 -3.52 9.32
C ARG A 140 8.93 -4.31 10.35
N ASP A 141 9.39 -3.60 11.38
CA ASP A 141 9.96 -4.17 12.60
C ASP A 141 9.02 -5.25 13.21
N PRO A 142 9.50 -6.42 13.65
CA PRO A 142 8.67 -7.45 14.25
C PRO A 142 7.86 -6.97 15.46
N ALA A 143 8.44 -6.08 16.28
CA ALA A 143 7.72 -5.49 17.40
C ALA A 143 6.64 -4.51 16.92
N GLN A 144 6.85 -3.85 15.78
CA GLN A 144 5.85 -3.01 15.11
C GLN A 144 4.74 -3.85 14.48
N LEU A 145 5.04 -4.97 13.81
CA LEU A 145 4.00 -5.88 13.31
C LEU A 145 3.15 -6.37 14.46
N LYS A 146 3.76 -6.86 15.54
CA LYS A 146 3.05 -7.33 16.71
C LYS A 146 2.13 -6.25 17.28
N ARG A 147 2.63 -5.03 17.49
CA ARG A 147 1.83 -3.89 17.98
C ARG A 147 0.69 -3.49 17.04
N VAL A 148 0.96 -3.44 15.73
CA VAL A 148 -0.08 -3.15 14.73
C VAL A 148 -1.11 -4.27 14.69
N MET A 149 -0.70 -5.53 14.75
CA MET A 149 -1.60 -6.69 14.79
C MET A 149 -2.46 -6.68 16.06
N ASP A 150 -1.87 -6.43 17.22
CA ASP A 150 -2.57 -6.31 18.51
C ASP A 150 -3.60 -5.16 18.47
N THR A 151 -3.26 -4.03 17.83
CA THR A 151 -4.17 -2.88 17.69
C THR A 151 -5.28 -3.12 16.66
N LEU A 152 -4.99 -3.89 15.61
CA LEU A 152 -5.93 -4.23 14.54
C LEU A 152 -6.86 -5.38 14.94
N ASP A 153 -6.48 -6.23 15.88
CA ASP A 153 -7.27 -7.38 16.34
C ASP A 153 -8.65 -6.97 16.87
N HIS A 154 -8.75 -5.77 17.45
CA HIS A 154 -10.01 -5.19 17.92
C HIS A 154 -10.86 -4.56 16.81
N ARG A 155 -10.38 -4.53 15.55
CA ARG A 155 -11.04 -3.88 14.41
C ARG A 155 -11.19 -4.78 13.17
N ARG A 156 -10.87 -6.07 13.26
CA ARG A 156 -11.03 -6.99 12.13
C ARG A 156 -12.51 -7.35 11.95
N ARG A 157 -13.07 -6.94 10.81
CA ARG A 157 -13.96 -7.85 10.08
C ARG A 157 -13.06 -8.92 9.47
N PRO A 158 -13.34 -10.22 9.61
CA PRO A 158 -12.44 -11.26 9.14
C PRO A 158 -12.36 -11.20 7.61
N LEU A 159 -11.26 -10.68 7.07
CA LEU A 159 -10.80 -11.06 5.75
C LEU A 159 -10.15 -12.44 5.91
N HIS A 160 -10.73 -13.46 5.30
CA HIS A 160 -10.18 -14.81 5.27
C HIS A 160 -8.84 -14.77 4.53
N LEU A 161 -7.74 -14.71 5.27
CA LEU A 161 -6.35 -14.75 4.77
C LEU A 161 -5.70 -16.05 5.26
N GLY A 162 -6.37 -17.18 5.00
CA GLY A 162 -5.97 -18.46 5.55
C GLY A 162 -6.68 -19.63 4.92
N VAL A 163 -6.35 -19.92 3.66
CA VAL A 163 -6.21 -21.27 3.14
C VAL A 163 -5.08 -21.20 2.09
N GLU A 164 -4.03 -22.01 2.23
CA GLU A 164 -3.10 -22.28 1.12
C GLU A 164 -3.86 -23.14 0.10
N GLU A 165 -4.71 -22.52 -0.72
CA GLU A 165 -5.26 -23.15 -1.91
C GLU A 165 -4.29 -22.97 -3.07
N GLU A 166 -4.10 -24.03 -3.86
CA GLU A 166 -3.39 -23.94 -5.15
C GLU A 166 -4.00 -22.79 -5.95
N VAL A 167 -3.23 -21.71 -6.11
CA VAL A 167 -3.68 -20.53 -6.84
C VAL A 167 -3.76 -20.92 -8.31
N THR A 168 -4.95 -21.28 -8.76
CA THR A 168 -5.31 -21.20 -10.17
C THR A 168 -5.03 -19.76 -10.61
N SER A 169 -4.30 -19.57 -11.70
CA SER A 169 -3.97 -18.24 -12.26
C SER A 169 -5.18 -17.56 -12.93
N ALA A 170 -6.38 -17.75 -12.36
CA ALA A 170 -7.64 -17.25 -12.86
C ALA A 170 -8.04 -15.98 -12.08
N ALA A 171 -8.41 -14.94 -12.81
CA ALA A 171 -8.97 -13.72 -12.24
C ALA A 171 -10.37 -13.48 -12.82
N LEU A 172 -11.33 -13.15 -11.96
CA LEU A 172 -12.65 -12.69 -12.39
C LEU A 172 -12.61 -11.17 -12.58
N LEU A 173 -12.71 -10.74 -13.84
CA LEU A 173 -12.80 -9.33 -14.19
C LEU A 173 -14.26 -8.95 -14.36
N PHE A 174 -14.74 -8.02 -13.52
CA PHE A 174 -16.09 -7.48 -13.62
C PHE A 174 -16.10 -6.20 -14.45
N PRO A 175 -17.15 -6.00 -15.27
CA PRO A 175 -17.31 -4.77 -16.04
C PRO A 175 -17.53 -3.55 -15.14
N GLY A 176 -17.14 -2.37 -15.64
CA GLY A 176 -17.36 -1.08 -14.98
C GLY A 176 -18.51 -0.28 -15.61
N GLN A 177 -18.60 1.00 -15.22
CA GLN A 177 -19.56 1.96 -15.78
C GLN A 177 -19.49 2.00 -17.32
N GLY A 178 -20.64 2.05 -17.98
CA GLY A 178 -20.80 2.00 -19.43
C GLY A 178 -21.05 0.58 -19.97
N SER A 179 -21.10 -0.44 -19.11
CA SER A 179 -21.41 -1.82 -19.50
C SER A 179 -22.87 -2.20 -19.24
N GLU A 180 -23.65 -1.28 -18.66
CA GLU A 180 -25.09 -1.42 -18.48
C GLU A 180 -25.85 -1.36 -19.80
N TYR A 181 -26.87 -2.22 -19.94
CA TYR A 181 -27.77 -2.21 -21.08
C TYR A 181 -29.15 -2.72 -20.67
N VAL A 182 -30.19 -2.27 -21.37
CA VAL A 182 -31.57 -2.70 -21.12
C VAL A 182 -31.66 -4.20 -21.37
N SER A 183 -32.34 -4.92 -20.47
CA SER A 183 -32.42 -6.38 -20.40
C SER A 183 -31.18 -7.12 -19.88
N MET A 184 -30.17 -6.43 -19.32
CA MET A 184 -28.94 -7.08 -18.81
C MET A 184 -29.16 -8.16 -17.74
N MET A 185 -30.31 -8.13 -17.03
CA MET A 185 -30.64 -9.09 -15.96
C MET A 185 -31.51 -10.26 -16.42
N ASN A 186 -31.92 -10.32 -17.69
CA ASN A 186 -32.96 -11.25 -18.15
C ASN A 186 -32.58 -12.72 -17.96
N ASN A 187 -31.30 -13.05 -18.11
CA ASN A 187 -30.78 -14.42 -18.00
C ASN A 187 -30.44 -14.84 -16.55
N ALA A 188 -30.53 -13.92 -15.58
CA ALA A 188 -30.07 -14.15 -14.22
C ALA A 188 -31.17 -13.94 -13.16
N LYS A 189 -32.17 -13.10 -13.43
CA LYS A 189 -33.20 -12.67 -12.45
C LYS A 189 -33.93 -13.81 -11.75
N ASP A 190 -34.08 -14.95 -12.42
CA ASP A 190 -34.83 -16.09 -11.91
C ASP A 190 -34.01 -17.01 -10.99
N ILE A 191 -32.67 -16.86 -10.97
CA ILE A 191 -31.76 -17.61 -10.10
C ILE A 191 -32.06 -17.23 -8.64
N PRO A 192 -32.34 -18.17 -7.72
CA PRO A 192 -32.82 -17.82 -6.38
C PRO A 192 -31.90 -16.87 -5.58
N PRO A 193 -30.56 -17.09 -5.54
CA PRO A 193 -29.63 -16.11 -4.95
C PRO A 193 -29.69 -14.70 -5.58
N VAL A 194 -29.85 -14.63 -6.90
CA VAL A 194 -29.94 -13.35 -7.64
C VAL A 194 -31.25 -12.63 -7.32
N ARG A 195 -32.35 -13.37 -7.20
CA ARG A 195 -33.66 -12.83 -6.81
C ARG A 195 -33.63 -12.22 -5.41
N GLU A 196 -32.99 -12.89 -4.47
CA GLU A 196 -32.79 -12.36 -3.10
C GLU A 196 -31.93 -11.09 -3.13
N MET A 197 -30.85 -11.10 -3.90
CA MET A 197 -29.97 -9.93 -4.07
C MET A 197 -30.70 -8.72 -4.66
N LEU A 198 -31.54 -8.94 -5.68
CA LEU A 198 -32.39 -7.91 -6.27
C LEU A 198 -33.41 -7.37 -5.27
N SER A 199 -34.03 -8.23 -4.45
CA SER A 199 -34.92 -7.82 -3.38
C SER A 199 -34.20 -6.94 -2.33
N ILE A 200 -32.99 -7.32 -1.95
CA ILE A 200 -32.13 -6.52 -1.06
C ILE A 200 -31.80 -5.17 -1.70
N ALA A 201 -31.42 -5.15 -2.98
CA ALA A 201 -31.11 -3.94 -3.71
C ALA A 201 -32.32 -2.99 -3.74
N THR A 202 -33.51 -3.49 -4.06
CA THR A 202 -34.74 -2.70 -4.05
C THR A 202 -35.01 -2.06 -2.69
N ARG A 203 -34.83 -2.82 -1.60
CA ARG A 203 -35.01 -2.30 -0.24
C ARG A 203 -33.99 -1.23 0.14
N LEU A 204 -32.73 -1.37 -0.29
CA LEU A 204 -31.66 -0.43 0.06
C LEU A 204 -31.69 0.85 -0.80
N LEU A 205 -32.04 0.71 -2.08
CA LEU A 205 -32.05 1.81 -3.04
C LEU A 205 -33.36 2.60 -3.01
N GLY A 206 -34.44 1.99 -2.51
CA GLY A 206 -35.76 2.62 -2.45
C GLY A 206 -36.52 2.65 -3.78
N PHE A 207 -36.03 1.93 -4.80
CA PHE A 207 -36.69 1.75 -6.10
C PHE A 207 -36.40 0.35 -6.65
N ASP A 208 -37.22 -0.11 -7.60
CA ASP A 208 -37.03 -1.43 -8.22
C ASP A 208 -35.89 -1.39 -9.26
N LEU A 209 -34.70 -1.83 -8.84
CA LEU A 209 -33.54 -1.91 -9.72
C LEU A 209 -33.75 -2.90 -10.87
N LEU A 210 -34.49 -3.99 -10.64
CA LEU A 210 -34.74 -4.99 -11.67
C LEU A 210 -35.60 -4.40 -12.79
N ASP A 211 -36.63 -3.65 -12.43
CA ASP A 211 -37.52 -3.01 -13.41
C ASP A 211 -36.74 -2.05 -14.32
N VAL A 212 -35.87 -1.21 -13.74
CA VAL A 212 -35.03 -0.29 -14.52
C VAL A 212 -34.06 -1.04 -15.43
N CYS A 213 -33.47 -2.14 -14.95
CA CYS A 213 -32.57 -2.98 -15.75
C CYS A 213 -33.29 -3.74 -16.87
N LEU A 214 -34.59 -4.03 -16.77
CA LEU A 214 -35.35 -4.78 -17.78
C LEU A 214 -36.09 -3.88 -18.76
N HIS A 215 -36.67 -2.78 -18.29
CA HIS A 215 -37.64 -1.96 -19.03
C HIS A 215 -37.32 -0.46 -19.04
N GLY A 216 -36.36 -0.01 -18.22
CA GLY A 216 -36.03 1.40 -18.12
C GLY A 216 -35.52 1.98 -19.44
N PRO A 217 -35.79 3.26 -19.74
CA PRO A 217 -35.19 3.90 -20.89
C PRO A 217 -33.65 3.89 -20.73
N PRO A 218 -32.87 3.65 -21.79
CA PRO A 218 -31.41 3.56 -21.71
C PRO A 218 -30.77 4.75 -20.99
N GLU A 219 -31.33 5.95 -21.16
CA GLU A 219 -30.84 7.18 -20.56
C GLU A 219 -30.96 7.18 -19.02
N ARG A 220 -31.98 6.52 -18.46
CA ARG A 220 -32.15 6.37 -17.01
C ARG A 220 -31.15 5.36 -16.45
N LEU A 221 -30.90 4.28 -17.17
CA LEU A 221 -29.94 3.25 -16.76
C LEU A 221 -28.50 3.78 -16.74
N GLN A 222 -28.17 4.73 -17.61
CA GLN A 222 -26.85 5.39 -17.69
C GLN A 222 -26.58 6.42 -16.59
N GLN A 223 -27.58 6.78 -15.77
CA GLN A 223 -27.37 7.72 -14.66
C GLN A 223 -26.57 7.04 -13.56
N ILE A 224 -25.59 7.74 -12.98
CA ILE A 224 -24.60 7.19 -12.04
C ILE A 224 -25.27 6.49 -10.83
N ASP A 225 -26.38 7.05 -10.34
CA ASP A 225 -27.19 6.52 -9.25
C ASP A 225 -27.85 5.17 -9.56
N ILE A 226 -27.99 4.82 -10.85
CA ILE A 226 -28.58 3.56 -11.33
C ILE A 226 -27.51 2.63 -11.91
N CYS A 227 -26.63 3.15 -12.76
CA CYS A 227 -25.57 2.42 -13.45
C CYS A 227 -24.67 1.66 -12.45
N HIS A 228 -24.16 2.35 -11.42
CA HIS A 228 -23.24 1.72 -10.46
C HIS A 228 -23.88 0.53 -9.72
N PRO A 229 -25.09 0.66 -9.13
CA PRO A 229 -25.74 -0.50 -8.52
C PRO A 229 -26.14 -1.56 -9.55
N ALA A 230 -26.58 -1.18 -10.76
CA ALA A 230 -26.96 -2.13 -11.80
C ALA A 230 -25.78 -3.00 -12.25
N VAL A 231 -24.62 -2.40 -12.54
CA VAL A 231 -23.41 -3.12 -12.95
C VAL A 231 -22.84 -3.96 -11.82
N PHE A 232 -22.87 -3.45 -10.58
CA PHE A 232 -22.43 -4.19 -9.40
C PHE A 232 -23.28 -5.46 -9.17
N VAL A 233 -24.61 -5.30 -9.13
CA VAL A 233 -25.54 -6.44 -8.97
C VAL A 233 -25.47 -7.38 -10.17
N GLY A 234 -25.31 -6.86 -11.38
CA GLY A 234 -25.10 -7.66 -12.60
C GLY A 234 -23.82 -8.51 -12.54
N GLY A 235 -22.72 -7.97 -12.02
CA GLY A 235 -21.49 -8.72 -11.80
C GLY A 235 -21.66 -9.87 -10.79
N LEU A 236 -22.32 -9.60 -9.66
CA LEU A 236 -22.63 -10.64 -8.68
C LEU A 236 -23.59 -11.70 -9.24
N ALA A 237 -24.55 -11.29 -10.07
CA ALA A 237 -25.45 -12.23 -10.75
C ALA A 237 -24.70 -13.13 -11.74
N ALA A 238 -23.71 -12.60 -12.46
CA ALA A 238 -22.82 -13.39 -13.31
C ALA A 238 -22.00 -14.41 -12.50
N LEU A 239 -21.56 -14.05 -11.30
CA LEU A 239 -20.87 -14.97 -10.39
C LEU A 239 -21.78 -16.13 -9.96
N GLU A 240 -23.05 -15.87 -9.66
CA GLU A 240 -24.02 -16.92 -9.33
C GLU A 240 -24.34 -17.83 -10.53
N ILE A 241 -24.35 -17.29 -11.76
CA ILE A 241 -24.40 -18.10 -12.98
C ILE A 241 -23.18 -19.02 -13.08
N LEU A 242 -21.97 -18.50 -12.81
CA LEU A 242 -20.74 -19.30 -12.88
C LEU A 242 -20.76 -20.45 -11.87
N LYS A 243 -21.19 -20.20 -10.62
CA LYS A 243 -21.36 -21.25 -9.60
C LYS A 243 -22.30 -22.36 -10.05
N THR A 244 -23.40 -22.00 -10.72
CA THR A 244 -24.38 -22.98 -11.23
C THR A 244 -23.79 -23.89 -12.31
N ARG A 245 -22.71 -23.47 -13.00
CA ARG A 245 -22.06 -24.23 -14.08
C ARG A 245 -20.92 -25.13 -13.60
N ASN A 246 -20.70 -25.28 -12.29
CA ASN A 246 -19.63 -26.10 -11.69
C ASN A 246 -18.21 -25.80 -12.25
N LEU A 247 -17.92 -24.54 -12.58
CA LEU A 247 -16.55 -24.11 -12.80
C LEU A 247 -15.91 -23.91 -11.43
N ASN A 248 -14.98 -24.81 -11.06
CA ASN A 248 -14.07 -24.59 -9.93
C ASN A 248 -13.09 -23.50 -10.35
N VAL A 249 -13.45 -22.23 -10.10
CA VAL A 249 -12.56 -21.08 -10.25
C VAL A 249 -11.84 -20.84 -8.93
#